data_AF-A0A0R3VZ18-F1
#
_entry.id   AF-A0A0R3VZ18-F1
#
_cell.length_a   1.000
_cell.length_b   1.000
_cell.length_c   1.000
_cell.angle_alpha   90.00
_cell.angle_beta   90.00
_cell.angle_gamma   90.00
#
_symmetry.space_group_name_H-M   'P 1'
#
loop_
_entity.id
_entity.type
_entity.pdbx_description
1 polymer ?
#
loop_
_entity_poly.entity_id
_entity_poly.type
_entity_poly.pdbx_seq_one_letter_code
_entity_poly.pdbx_strand_id
1 'polypeptide(L)'
;MMWYMQRLTQAKWDAMWQPTLKRAMSVYTWLPAAEQTLINAVILDNPDIFYPLPCTWNLQMYEAGHSEDCLSTWNRPPGDGISEPKLLHADRVNKLETRFWLGENQELAKNMADITKRYIAIRSQYHVLDGYRFRRQPIEAPVFDFRWVMGRLHPDGQVMSPTKLCLSKWQVFSPWCDNSKQFSFTLDHRIHPLYVSQDHKKLTENSNDVTLAISLNINNFGEFRRLASHWNGFISVAVHATDQEAHTLLVQIDTSTELKNRNNIFYHVVYRNSSFPESVALHNTAVVYSPTRRVLLIPHLNVNITELNAVIKATMARKQPTDTVVMVGGGNFNCSYTYGGICALREDSIFGLTVGGRRGFTSCVIPRSFSKLNIYA
;
A
#
# COMPACT_ATOMS: atom_id res chain seq x y z
N MET A 1 32.75 -3.19 -7.82
CA MET A 1 33.78 -3.97 -8.55
C MET A 1 35.00 -4.13 -7.65
N MET A 2 35.65 -5.30 -7.67
CA MET A 2 36.92 -5.52 -6.99
C MET A 2 38.02 -5.74 -8.04
N TRP A 3 39.03 -4.89 -8.04
CA TRP A 3 40.12 -4.95 -9.02
C TRP A 3 41.34 -5.63 -8.43
N TYR A 4 41.79 -6.72 -9.05
CA TYR A 4 43.03 -7.37 -8.66
C TYR A 4 44.22 -6.69 -9.34
N MET A 5 44.61 -5.52 -8.82
CA MET A 5 45.59 -4.62 -9.44
C MET A 5 46.97 -5.24 -9.68
N GLN A 6 47.36 -6.27 -8.92
CA GLN A 6 48.61 -7.00 -9.18
C GLN A 6 48.56 -7.83 -10.46
N ARG A 7 47.38 -8.35 -10.83
CA ARG A 7 47.19 -9.14 -12.06
C ARG A 7 46.82 -8.23 -13.24
N LEU A 8 45.95 -7.26 -13.00
CA LEU A 8 45.50 -6.28 -13.96
C LEU A 8 46.18 -4.92 -13.72
N THR A 9 47.37 -4.75 -14.27
CA THR A 9 48.06 -3.46 -14.27
C THR A 9 47.41 -2.50 -15.25
N GLN A 10 47.66 -1.19 -15.11
CA GLN A 10 47.15 -0.16 -16.03
C GLN A 10 47.49 -0.47 -17.49
N ALA A 11 48.74 -0.85 -17.78
CA ALA A 11 49.16 -1.19 -19.14
C ALA A 11 48.40 -2.40 -19.72
N LYS A 12 48.11 -3.42 -18.90
CA LYS A 12 47.30 -4.57 -19.33
C LYS A 12 45.84 -4.17 -19.55
N TRP A 13 45.30 -3.32 -18.69
CA TRP A 13 43.95 -2.78 -18.86
C TRP A 13 43.84 -1.96 -20.14
N ASP A 14 44.77 -1.04 -20.39
CA ASP A 14 44.81 -0.18 -21.59
C ASP A 14 44.88 -1.01 -22.88
N ALA A 15 45.69 -2.08 -22.87
CA ALA A 15 45.77 -3.01 -23.99
C ALA A 15 44.45 -3.73 -24.30
N MET A 16 43.52 -3.82 -23.35
CA MET A 16 42.19 -4.42 -23.53
C MET A 16 41.11 -3.39 -23.84
N TRP A 17 40.94 -2.34 -23.01
CA TRP A 17 39.79 -1.44 -23.14
C TRP A 17 39.88 -0.51 -24.34
N GLN A 18 41.08 -0.06 -24.74
CA GLN A 18 41.24 0.84 -25.87
C GLN A 18 40.81 0.23 -27.21
N PRO A 19 41.29 -0.98 -27.59
CA PRO A 19 40.83 -1.61 -28.83
C PRO A 19 39.34 -2.01 -28.75
N THR A 20 38.85 -2.46 -27.59
CA THR A 20 37.42 -2.74 -27.40
C THR A 20 36.58 -1.48 -27.56
N LEU A 21 36.97 -0.34 -26.99
CA LEU A 21 36.26 0.93 -27.16
C LEU A 21 36.20 1.34 -28.63
N LYS A 22 37.32 1.23 -29.36
CA LYS A 22 37.37 1.58 -30.79
C LYS A 22 36.38 0.74 -31.60
N ARG A 23 36.25 -0.56 -31.30
CA ARG A 23 35.25 -1.44 -31.92
C ARG A 23 33.83 -1.13 -31.44
N ALA A 24 33.62 -0.91 -30.15
CA ALA A 24 32.31 -0.58 -29.60
C ALA A 24 31.77 0.72 -30.24
N MET A 25 32.62 1.72 -30.44
CA MET A 25 32.25 2.99 -31.09
C MET A 25 31.97 2.88 -32.60
N SER A 26 32.33 1.77 -33.27
CA SER A 26 31.89 1.52 -34.65
C SER A 26 30.47 0.93 -34.73
N VAL A 27 29.92 0.49 -33.59
CA VAL A 27 28.56 -0.10 -33.50
C VAL A 27 27.62 0.82 -32.74
N TYR A 28 28.08 1.39 -31.62
CA TYR A 28 27.30 2.25 -30.75
C TYR A 28 27.58 3.72 -31.05
N THR A 29 26.52 4.50 -31.29
CA THR A 29 26.59 5.96 -31.40
C THR A 29 26.93 6.65 -30.07
N TRP A 30 26.63 6.00 -28.94
CA TRP A 30 26.97 6.44 -27.58
C TRP A 30 26.89 5.25 -26.62
N LEU A 31 27.53 5.33 -25.45
CA LEU A 31 27.54 4.27 -24.43
C LEU A 31 26.42 4.47 -23.39
N PRO A 32 25.33 3.67 -23.40
CA PRO A 32 24.14 3.91 -22.57
C PRO A 32 24.35 3.97 -21.06
N ALA A 33 25.33 3.23 -20.55
CA ALA A 33 25.73 3.24 -19.15
C ALA A 33 27.23 3.57 -19.01
N ALA A 34 27.74 4.44 -19.89
CA ALA A 34 29.11 4.92 -19.89
C ALA A 34 30.16 3.80 -19.66
N GLU A 35 30.92 3.87 -18.58
CA GLU A 35 31.97 2.90 -18.25
C GLU A 35 31.43 1.47 -18.04
N GLN A 36 30.20 1.30 -17.54
CA GLN A 36 29.62 -0.03 -17.34
C GLN A 36 29.38 -0.73 -18.70
N THR A 37 28.95 0.03 -19.72
CA THR A 37 28.81 -0.52 -21.08
C THR A 37 30.16 -0.95 -21.64
N LEU A 38 31.19 -0.11 -21.50
CA LEU A 38 32.53 -0.42 -21.98
C LEU A 38 33.12 -1.64 -21.25
N ILE A 39 33.02 -1.70 -19.92
CA ILE A 39 33.55 -2.80 -19.11
C ILE A 39 32.84 -4.12 -19.50
N ASN A 40 31.53 -4.11 -19.73
CA ASN A 40 30.81 -5.29 -20.22
C ASN A 40 31.34 -5.75 -21.59
N ALA A 41 31.60 -4.82 -22.52
CA ALA A 41 32.20 -5.16 -23.81
C ALA A 41 33.61 -5.74 -23.65
N VAL A 42 34.43 -5.18 -22.74
CA VAL A 42 35.78 -5.70 -22.48
C VAL A 42 35.72 -7.11 -21.89
N ILE A 43 34.78 -7.38 -20.99
CA ILE A 43 34.55 -8.72 -20.42
C ILE A 43 34.11 -9.70 -21.50
N LEU A 44 33.23 -9.30 -22.43
CA LEU A 44 32.82 -10.16 -23.54
C LEU A 44 34.00 -10.52 -24.47
N ASP A 45 34.88 -9.55 -24.75
CA ASP A 45 36.09 -9.78 -25.54
C ASP A 45 37.17 -10.58 -24.78
N ASN A 46 37.16 -10.54 -23.44
CA ASN A 46 38.21 -11.09 -22.58
C ASN A 46 37.58 -11.80 -21.35
N PRO A 47 36.84 -12.91 -21.52
CA PRO A 47 36.04 -13.50 -20.43
C PRO A 47 36.86 -13.92 -19.20
N ASP A 48 38.14 -14.29 -19.39
CA ASP A 48 39.02 -14.76 -18.32
C ASP A 48 39.35 -13.70 -17.26
N ILE A 49 39.10 -12.41 -17.53
CA ILE A 49 39.34 -11.33 -16.56
C ILE A 49 38.19 -11.17 -15.57
N PHE A 50 37.07 -11.85 -15.80
CA PHE A 50 35.86 -11.69 -15.01
C PHE A 50 35.66 -12.83 -14.01
N TYR A 51 35.45 -12.45 -12.75
CA TYR A 51 35.00 -13.36 -11.72
C TYR A 51 33.58 -12.95 -11.27
N PRO A 52 32.55 -13.78 -11.50
CA PRO A 52 31.19 -13.44 -11.12
C PRO A 52 31.04 -13.49 -9.59
N LEU A 53 30.52 -12.40 -9.02
CA LEU A 53 30.11 -12.38 -7.62
C LEU A 53 28.65 -12.81 -7.48
N PRO A 54 28.25 -13.47 -6.37
CA PRO A 54 26.84 -13.65 -6.05
C PRO A 54 26.11 -12.31 -6.03
N CYS A 55 24.87 -12.28 -6.51
CA CYS A 55 24.06 -11.05 -6.57
C CYS A 55 23.90 -10.36 -5.21
N THR A 56 24.01 -11.09 -4.10
CA THR A 56 23.96 -10.53 -2.73
C THR A 56 25.12 -9.58 -2.40
N TRP A 57 26.19 -9.56 -3.20
CA TRP A 57 27.30 -8.60 -3.09
C TRP A 57 27.08 -7.30 -3.89
N ASN A 58 26.01 -7.21 -4.67
CA ASN A 58 25.63 -6.01 -5.40
C ASN A 58 24.14 -6.10 -5.76
N LEU A 59 23.27 -6.12 -4.73
CA LEU A 59 21.83 -6.18 -4.96
C LEU A 59 21.36 -4.81 -5.47
N GLN A 60 21.20 -4.70 -6.79
CA GLN A 60 20.70 -3.52 -7.47
C GLN A 60 19.25 -3.27 -7.07
N MET A 61 18.91 -2.02 -6.78
CA MET A 61 17.57 -1.61 -6.34
C MET A 61 16.79 -0.91 -7.45
N TYR A 62 17.45 -0.53 -8.54
CA TYR A 62 16.81 0.02 -9.72
C TYR A 62 15.85 -0.99 -10.37
N GLU A 63 14.68 -0.52 -10.80
CA GLU A 63 13.60 -1.39 -11.25
C GLU A 63 13.97 -2.23 -12.50
N ALA A 64 14.86 -1.75 -13.36
CA ALA A 64 15.34 -2.51 -14.51
C ALA A 64 16.47 -3.50 -14.18
N GLY A 65 16.98 -3.49 -12.94
CA GLY A 65 18.03 -4.40 -12.47
C GLY A 65 17.50 -5.76 -11.99
N HIS A 66 16.18 -5.98 -12.03
CA HIS A 66 15.52 -7.24 -11.65
C HIS A 66 16.00 -7.81 -10.32
N SER A 67 16.03 -6.97 -9.29
CA SER A 67 16.43 -7.33 -7.91
C SER A 67 15.71 -8.58 -7.37
N GLU A 68 14.51 -8.87 -7.87
CA GLU A 68 13.68 -10.03 -7.59
C GLU A 68 14.28 -11.36 -8.05
N ASP A 69 15.18 -11.34 -9.04
CA ASP A 69 15.89 -12.52 -9.52
C ASP A 69 17.01 -12.94 -8.56
N CYS A 70 17.48 -12.02 -7.71
CA CYS A 70 18.47 -12.35 -6.71
C CYS A 70 17.86 -13.15 -5.56
N LEU A 71 18.26 -14.41 -5.39
CA LEU A 71 17.84 -15.25 -4.27
C LEU A 71 18.43 -14.71 -2.95
N SER A 72 17.64 -13.93 -2.20
CA SER A 72 18.12 -13.30 -0.98
C SER A 72 17.02 -13.06 0.05
N THR A 73 17.40 -12.68 1.27
CA THR A 73 16.43 -12.31 2.30
C THR A 73 15.74 -10.97 2.04
N TRP A 74 16.11 -10.25 0.96
CA TRP A 74 15.44 -9.01 0.58
C TRP A 74 14.05 -9.22 -0.01
N ASN A 75 13.92 -10.26 -0.83
CA ASN A 75 12.73 -10.59 -1.61
C ASN A 75 12.09 -11.91 -1.16
N ARG A 76 12.72 -12.66 -0.23
CA ARG A 76 12.21 -13.93 0.29
C ARG A 76 12.42 -14.04 1.80
N PRO A 77 11.59 -14.83 2.52
CA PRO A 77 11.86 -15.17 3.91
C PRO A 77 13.22 -15.88 4.08
N PRO A 78 13.86 -15.80 5.27
CA PRO A 78 15.07 -16.57 5.56
C PRO A 78 14.87 -18.08 5.39
N GLY A 79 15.88 -18.79 4.88
CA GLY A 79 15.85 -20.24 4.68
C GLY A 79 17.17 -20.76 4.10
N ASP A 80 17.26 -22.09 3.93
CA ASP A 80 18.46 -22.74 3.39
C ASP A 80 18.79 -22.22 1.99
N GLY A 81 20.03 -21.79 1.79
CA GLY A 81 20.50 -21.21 0.53
C GLY A 81 20.05 -19.76 0.26
N ILE A 82 19.27 -19.14 1.16
CA ILE A 82 18.84 -17.75 1.04
C ILE A 82 19.69 -16.88 1.96
N SER A 83 20.65 -16.15 1.36
CA SER A 83 21.59 -15.32 2.11
C SER A 83 21.13 -13.86 2.23
N GLU A 84 21.53 -13.20 3.32
CA GLU A 84 21.35 -11.76 3.45
C GLU A 84 22.24 -11.00 2.46
N PRO A 85 21.69 -10.00 1.74
CA PRO A 85 22.50 -9.11 0.92
C PRO A 85 23.57 -8.41 1.75
N LYS A 86 24.82 -8.48 1.27
CA LYS A 86 25.98 -7.82 1.87
C LYS A 86 26.07 -6.36 1.45
N LEU A 87 25.59 -6.04 0.24
CA LEU A 87 25.59 -4.68 -0.28
C LEU A 87 24.32 -4.41 -1.07
N LEU A 88 23.70 -3.27 -0.75
CA LEU A 88 22.53 -2.76 -1.44
C LEU A 88 22.97 -1.60 -2.29
N HIS A 89 22.63 -1.65 -3.57
CA HIS A 89 23.02 -0.62 -4.50
C HIS A 89 21.78 0.17 -4.91
N ALA A 90 21.64 1.38 -4.37
CA ALA A 90 20.64 2.34 -4.82
C ALA A 90 21.12 3.03 -6.11
N ASP A 91 21.03 2.30 -7.22
CA ASP A 91 21.56 2.63 -8.55
C ASP A 91 20.61 3.48 -9.42
N ARG A 92 19.51 3.96 -8.84
CA ARG A 92 18.56 4.85 -9.51
C ARG A 92 19.07 6.30 -9.57
N VAL A 93 18.82 7.00 -10.68
CA VAL A 93 19.13 8.44 -10.84
C VAL A 93 18.43 9.30 -9.77
N ASN A 94 17.16 9.01 -9.50
CA ASN A 94 16.41 9.60 -8.40
C ASN A 94 16.46 8.67 -7.18
N LYS A 95 17.51 8.79 -6.37
CA LYS A 95 17.68 8.03 -5.12
C LYS A 95 16.67 8.50 -4.08
N LEU A 96 15.44 8.01 -4.16
CA LEU A 96 14.42 8.30 -3.16
C LEU A 96 14.84 7.74 -1.79
N GLU A 97 15.61 6.65 -1.78
CA GLU A 97 16.17 5.93 -0.64
C GLU A 97 17.06 6.81 0.24
N THR A 98 17.82 7.74 -0.36
CA THR A 98 18.75 8.62 0.37
C THR A 98 18.10 9.91 0.84
N ARG A 99 16.91 10.24 0.36
CA ARG A 99 16.20 11.44 0.80
C ARG A 99 15.72 11.26 2.23
N PHE A 100 15.93 12.27 3.07
CA PHE A 100 15.53 12.23 4.46
C PHE A 100 14.84 13.54 4.83
N TRP A 101 13.69 13.45 5.48
CA TRP A 101 12.89 14.61 5.85
C TRP A 101 11.99 14.25 7.03
N LEU A 102 11.95 15.06 8.09
CA LEU A 102 11.11 14.75 9.27
C LEU A 102 9.80 15.57 9.31
N GLY A 103 9.74 16.68 8.57
CA GLY A 103 8.57 17.55 8.54
C GLY A 103 7.40 16.94 7.79
N GLU A 104 6.26 16.76 8.43
CA GLU A 104 5.06 16.31 7.72
C GLU A 104 4.37 17.51 7.04
N ASN A 105 3.92 17.35 5.79
CA ASN A 105 3.09 18.37 5.15
C ASN A 105 1.68 18.36 5.78
N GLN A 106 1.20 19.53 6.17
CA GLN A 106 -0.11 19.70 6.81
C GLN A 106 -1.25 19.73 5.78
N GLU A 107 -0.95 20.04 4.52
CA GLU A 107 -1.91 20.04 3.41
C GLU A 107 -2.11 18.63 2.80
N LEU A 108 -3.27 18.42 2.18
CA LEU A 108 -3.52 17.25 1.34
C LEU A 108 -2.57 17.22 0.15
N ALA A 109 -2.03 16.03 -0.16
CA ALA A 109 -1.22 15.85 -1.36
C ALA A 109 -2.07 16.10 -2.61
N LYS A 110 -1.62 17.01 -3.49
CA LYS A 110 -2.37 17.43 -4.70
C LYS A 110 -1.87 16.74 -5.96
N ASN A 111 -0.66 16.19 -5.92
CA ASN A 111 0.04 15.60 -7.04
C ASN A 111 1.06 14.57 -6.54
N MET A 112 1.67 13.84 -7.47
CA MET A 112 2.66 12.80 -7.17
C MET A 112 3.87 13.32 -6.38
N ALA A 113 4.33 14.55 -6.62
CA ALA A 113 5.46 15.10 -5.89
C ALA A 113 5.16 15.27 -4.39
N ASP A 114 3.94 15.65 -4.04
CA ASP A 114 3.49 15.72 -2.65
C ASP A 114 3.40 14.34 -2.00
N ILE A 115 2.89 13.33 -2.72
CA ILE A 115 2.86 11.93 -2.27
C ILE A 115 4.27 11.44 -1.96
N THR A 116 5.21 11.68 -2.88
CA THR A 116 6.61 11.27 -2.71
C THR A 116 7.25 11.96 -1.52
N LYS A 117 7.03 13.27 -1.32
CA LYS A 117 7.52 13.99 -0.13
C LYS A 117 6.96 13.41 1.16
N ARG A 118 5.67 13.06 1.17
CA ARG A 118 5.00 12.48 2.34
C ARG A 118 5.49 11.07 2.65
N TYR A 119 5.69 10.25 1.62
CA TYR A 119 6.34 8.95 1.74
C TYR A 119 7.73 9.07 2.37
N ILE A 120 8.56 9.98 1.87
CA ILE A 120 9.91 10.23 2.43
C ILE A 120 9.79 10.68 3.89
N ALA A 121 8.84 11.55 4.22
CA ALA A 121 8.63 12.04 5.58
C ALA A 121 8.32 10.91 6.57
N ILE A 122 7.30 10.12 6.25
CA ILE A 122 6.85 9.01 7.09
C ILE A 122 7.97 7.96 7.20
N ARG A 123 8.57 7.56 6.07
CA ARG A 123 9.68 6.61 6.05
C ARG A 123 10.85 7.07 6.94
N SER A 124 11.20 8.35 6.89
CA SER A 124 12.29 8.92 7.68
C SER A 124 12.01 8.87 9.18
N GLN A 125 10.78 9.15 9.60
CA GLN A 125 10.36 9.01 11.00
C GLN A 125 10.51 7.56 11.48
N TYR A 126 10.11 6.59 10.66
CA TYR A 126 10.35 5.17 10.94
C TYR A 126 11.84 4.82 11.02
N HIS A 127 12.69 5.38 10.15
CA HIS A 127 14.13 5.15 10.23
C HIS A 127 14.75 5.68 11.52
N VAL A 128 14.29 6.83 12.04
CA VAL A 128 14.75 7.33 13.34
C VAL A 128 14.40 6.35 14.46
N LEU A 129 13.17 5.82 14.47
CA LEU A 129 12.72 4.85 15.47
C LEU A 129 13.52 3.54 15.42
N ASP A 130 13.97 3.12 14.25
CA ASP A 130 14.76 1.90 14.05
C ASP A 130 16.30 2.13 14.12
N GLY A 131 16.73 3.29 14.63
CA GLY A 131 18.15 3.62 14.77
C GLY A 131 18.91 3.69 13.44
N TYR A 132 18.25 4.19 12.40
CA TYR A 132 18.75 4.34 11.02
C TYR A 132 19.12 3.03 10.32
N ARG A 133 18.63 1.88 10.81
CA ARG A 133 18.84 0.61 10.13
C ARG A 133 18.04 0.59 8.83
N PHE A 134 18.73 0.42 7.71
CA PHE A 134 18.10 0.39 6.39
C PHE A 134 17.31 -0.90 6.14
N ARG A 135 17.42 -1.89 7.03
CA ARG A 135 16.71 -3.18 7.01
C ARG A 135 16.71 -3.80 8.40
N ARG A 136 15.69 -3.52 9.21
CA ARG A 136 15.15 -4.48 10.18
C ARG A 136 13.64 -4.28 10.26
N GLN A 137 12.93 -5.30 10.72
CA GLN A 137 11.67 -5.05 11.41
C GLN A 137 11.98 -4.04 12.53
N PRO A 138 11.14 -3.01 12.75
CA PRO A 138 11.36 -2.06 13.82
C PRO A 138 11.70 -2.79 15.12
N ILE A 139 12.69 -2.30 15.89
CA ILE A 139 13.09 -2.88 17.19
C ILE A 139 11.85 -3.13 18.08
N GLU A 140 10.87 -2.24 17.99
CA GLU A 140 9.48 -2.45 18.42
C GLU A 140 8.56 -1.98 17.28
N ALA A 141 7.66 -2.85 16.82
CA ALA A 141 6.66 -2.45 15.83
C ALA A 141 5.77 -1.37 16.47
N PRO A 142 5.62 -0.19 15.85
CA PRO A 142 4.71 0.80 16.39
C PRO A 142 3.31 0.21 16.35
N VAL A 143 2.71 0.09 17.53
CA VAL A 143 1.36 -0.39 17.68
C VAL A 143 0.43 0.65 17.06
N PHE A 144 -0.09 0.33 15.88
CA PHE A 144 -1.02 1.19 15.19
C PHE A 144 -2.41 1.01 15.82
N ASP A 145 -2.90 2.04 16.51
CA ASP A 145 -4.25 2.05 17.06
C ASP A 145 -5.23 2.76 16.12
N PHE A 146 -6.08 1.99 15.44
CA PHE A 146 -7.11 2.57 14.56
C PHE A 146 -8.08 3.47 15.30
N ARG A 147 -8.29 3.29 16.61
CA ARG A 147 -9.18 4.15 17.40
C ARG A 147 -8.62 5.56 17.52
N TRP A 148 -7.31 5.68 17.67
CA TRP A 148 -6.64 6.97 17.74
C TRP A 148 -6.75 7.72 16.41
N VAL A 149 -6.49 7.02 15.29
CA VAL A 149 -6.63 7.63 13.97
C VAL A 149 -8.08 7.98 13.66
N MET A 150 -9.04 7.13 14.02
CA MET A 150 -10.46 7.43 13.90
C MET A 150 -10.84 8.68 14.69
N GLY A 151 -10.48 8.78 15.97
CA GLY A 151 -10.78 9.97 16.77
C GLY A 151 -10.15 11.25 16.24
N ARG A 152 -8.96 11.15 15.63
CA ARG A 152 -8.25 12.30 15.06
C ARG A 152 -8.82 12.78 13.73
N LEU A 153 -9.08 11.86 12.80
CA LEU A 153 -9.52 12.20 11.44
C LEU A 153 -11.05 12.33 11.34
N HIS A 154 -11.76 11.57 12.17
CA HIS A 154 -13.21 11.50 12.20
C HIS A 154 -13.67 11.71 13.64
N PRO A 155 -13.62 12.95 14.17
CA PRO A 155 -13.94 13.23 15.57
C PRO A 155 -15.39 12.85 15.95
N ASP A 156 -16.31 12.88 14.98
CA ASP A 156 -17.68 12.36 15.15
C ASP A 156 -17.77 10.84 14.92
N GLY A 157 -16.71 10.20 14.41
CA GLY A 157 -16.62 8.80 14.05
C GLY A 157 -16.52 7.87 15.26
N GLN A 158 -17.14 6.69 15.17
CA GLN A 158 -17.14 5.68 16.22
C GLN A 158 -16.60 4.36 15.71
N VAL A 159 -15.68 3.76 16.48
CA VAL A 159 -15.27 2.36 16.31
C VAL A 159 -16.28 1.47 17.02
N MET A 160 -16.73 0.42 16.34
CA MET A 160 -17.63 -0.56 16.93
C MET A 160 -16.90 -1.37 18.00
N SER A 161 -17.35 -1.31 19.25
CA SER A 161 -16.81 -2.14 20.33
C SER A 161 -17.67 -3.40 20.53
N PRO A 162 -17.10 -4.49 21.09
CA PRO A 162 -17.88 -5.67 21.46
C PRO A 162 -19.08 -5.29 22.34
N THR A 163 -18.89 -4.42 23.34
CA THR A 163 -19.98 -3.92 24.20
C THR A 163 -21.07 -3.20 23.40
N LYS A 164 -20.71 -2.29 22.48
CA LYS A 164 -21.67 -1.57 21.63
C LYS A 164 -22.37 -2.47 20.62
N LEU A 165 -21.69 -3.51 20.14
CA LEU A 165 -22.27 -4.55 19.27
C LEU A 165 -23.31 -5.35 20.06
N CYS A 166 -22.95 -5.83 21.25
CA CYS A 166 -23.78 -6.62 22.14
C CYS A 166 -25.05 -5.92 22.61
N LEU A 167 -24.95 -4.61 22.92
CA LEU A 167 -26.09 -3.79 23.32
C LEU A 167 -27.05 -3.48 22.16
N SER A 168 -26.61 -3.62 20.90
CA SER A 168 -27.44 -3.21 19.74
C SER A 168 -28.47 -4.25 19.30
N LYS A 169 -28.10 -5.54 19.28
CA LYS A 169 -29.03 -6.67 19.09
C LYS A 169 -28.51 -7.91 19.83
N TRP A 170 -28.73 -7.97 21.14
CA TRP A 170 -28.19 -9.03 22.01
C TRP A 170 -28.46 -10.46 21.52
N GLN A 171 -29.70 -10.77 21.12
CA GLN A 171 -30.11 -12.09 20.60
C GLN A 171 -29.30 -12.52 19.38
N VAL A 172 -28.72 -11.55 18.69
CA VAL A 172 -27.97 -11.75 17.46
C VAL A 172 -26.48 -11.89 17.76
N PHE A 173 -25.94 -11.10 18.69
CA PHE A 173 -24.51 -10.97 18.91
C PHE A 173 -23.97 -11.76 20.10
N SER A 174 -24.82 -12.44 20.87
CA SER A 174 -24.43 -13.22 22.05
C SER A 174 -23.18 -14.11 21.86
N PRO A 175 -22.87 -14.72 20.69
CA PRO A 175 -21.64 -15.50 20.51
C PRO A 175 -20.31 -14.70 20.52
N TRP A 176 -20.38 -13.36 20.41
CA TRP A 176 -19.23 -12.43 20.51
C TRP A 176 -19.32 -11.51 21.73
N CYS A 177 -20.31 -11.72 22.59
CA CYS A 177 -20.53 -10.94 23.81
C CYS A 177 -19.85 -11.53 25.04
N ASP A 178 -19.17 -12.65 24.86
CA ASP A 178 -18.36 -13.24 25.89
C ASP A 178 -17.06 -12.42 26.03
N ASN A 179 -16.72 -12.01 27.26
CA ASN A 179 -15.58 -11.14 27.58
C ASN A 179 -14.21 -11.75 27.19
N SER A 180 -14.20 -13.01 26.74
CA SER A 180 -13.03 -13.77 26.30
C SER A 180 -12.52 -13.41 24.89
N LYS A 181 -13.33 -12.74 24.05
CA LYS A 181 -12.95 -12.33 22.68
C LYS A 181 -12.77 -10.82 22.57
N GLN A 182 -11.58 -10.34 22.93
CA GLN A 182 -11.24 -8.93 22.82
C GLN A 182 -11.06 -8.53 21.34
N PHE A 183 -11.89 -7.63 20.83
CA PHE A 183 -11.66 -7.03 19.51
C PHE A 183 -10.38 -6.20 19.60
N SER A 184 -9.36 -6.56 18.82
CA SER A 184 -8.13 -5.78 18.74
C SER A 184 -8.23 -4.77 17.60
N PHE A 185 -8.12 -3.49 17.95
CA PHE A 185 -7.97 -2.37 17.00
C PHE A 185 -6.54 -1.86 16.92
N THR A 186 -5.65 -2.52 17.66
CA THR A 186 -4.22 -2.32 17.65
C THR A 186 -3.60 -3.40 16.79
N LEU A 187 -2.68 -3.02 15.91
CA LEU A 187 -1.90 -3.96 15.13
C LEU A 187 -0.45 -3.53 15.00
N ASP A 188 0.40 -4.51 14.72
CA ASP A 188 1.85 -4.32 14.66
C ASP A 188 2.35 -4.08 13.22
N HIS A 189 1.45 -3.69 12.31
CA HIS A 189 1.86 -3.34 10.95
C HIS A 189 2.47 -1.94 10.92
N ARG A 190 3.56 -1.82 10.18
CA ARG A 190 3.99 -0.53 9.64
C ARG A 190 2.97 -0.10 8.59
N ILE A 191 2.33 1.06 8.81
CA ILE A 191 1.37 1.64 7.88
C ILE A 191 1.89 3.01 7.48
N HIS A 192 2.03 3.25 6.18
CA HIS A 192 2.36 4.58 5.66
C HIS A 192 1.12 5.18 5.03
N PRO A 193 0.39 6.03 5.75
CA PRO A 193 -0.71 6.77 5.17
C PRO A 193 -0.14 7.91 4.32
N LEU A 194 -0.04 7.69 3.00
CA LEU A 194 0.54 8.70 2.10
C LEU A 194 -0.37 9.91 1.92
N TYR A 195 -1.59 9.86 2.47
CA TYR A 195 -2.56 10.94 2.50
C TYR A 195 -3.17 11.05 3.88
N VAL A 196 -2.81 12.12 4.58
CA VAL A 196 -3.49 12.62 5.78
C VAL A 196 -3.34 14.14 5.75
N SER A 197 -4.36 14.91 6.11
CA SER A 197 -4.23 16.36 6.26
C SER A 197 -4.80 16.78 7.60
N GLN A 198 -4.29 17.90 8.15
CA GLN A 198 -4.97 18.56 9.26
C GLN A 198 -6.34 19.10 8.84
N ASP A 199 -6.52 19.40 7.55
CA ASP A 199 -7.79 19.82 6.95
C ASP A 199 -8.71 18.65 6.58
N HIS A 200 -8.43 17.42 7.05
CA HIS A 200 -9.29 16.26 6.84
C HIS A 200 -10.74 16.52 7.29
N LYS A 201 -10.91 17.34 8.33
CA LYS A 201 -12.21 17.81 8.82
C LYS A 201 -13.02 18.56 7.75
N LYS A 202 -12.37 19.35 6.89
CA LYS A 202 -13.03 20.12 5.82
C LYS A 202 -13.64 19.21 4.75
N LEU A 203 -12.95 18.12 4.40
CA LEU A 203 -13.45 17.12 3.46
C LEU A 203 -14.56 16.28 4.09
N THR A 204 -14.38 15.86 5.35
CA THR A 204 -15.37 15.03 6.04
C THR A 204 -16.62 15.82 6.40
N GLU A 205 -16.61 17.12 6.67
CA GLU A 205 -17.84 17.85 7.02
C GLU A 205 -18.73 18.22 5.83
N ASN A 206 -18.13 18.45 4.65
CA ASN A 206 -18.82 19.08 3.52
C ASN A 206 -19.15 18.14 2.35
N SER A 207 -18.67 16.89 2.37
CA SER A 207 -18.83 15.98 1.23
C SER A 207 -20.03 15.05 1.39
N ASN A 208 -20.97 15.15 0.45
CA ASN A 208 -22.00 14.12 0.21
C ASN A 208 -21.46 12.94 -0.63
N ASP A 209 -20.17 12.96 -0.97
CA ASP A 209 -19.56 11.95 -1.84
C ASP A 209 -19.32 10.64 -1.10
N VAL A 210 -19.06 9.61 -1.90
CA VAL A 210 -18.72 8.27 -1.46
C VAL A 210 -17.26 8.00 -1.79
N THR A 211 -16.50 7.54 -0.80
CA THR A 211 -15.16 6.98 -0.98
C THR A 211 -15.29 5.49 -1.23
N LEU A 212 -14.63 5.03 -2.29
CA LEU A 212 -14.39 3.62 -2.55
C LEU A 212 -13.22 3.13 -1.68
N ALA A 213 -13.50 2.35 -0.63
CA ALA A 213 -12.46 1.76 0.20
C ALA A 213 -12.10 0.37 -0.33
N ILE A 214 -10.83 0.21 -0.70
CA ILE A 214 -10.34 -0.96 -1.42
C ILE A 214 -9.06 -1.50 -0.79
N SER A 215 -8.97 -2.82 -0.71
CA SER A 215 -7.71 -3.53 -0.49
C SER A 215 -7.07 -3.91 -1.83
N LEU A 216 -5.78 -3.63 -1.98
CA LEU A 216 -4.99 -3.95 -3.18
C LEU A 216 -3.78 -4.79 -2.79
N ASN A 217 -3.61 -5.96 -3.38
CA ASN A 217 -2.29 -6.56 -3.48
C ASN A 217 -1.53 -5.84 -4.61
N ILE A 218 -0.30 -5.38 -4.37
CA ILE A 218 0.48 -4.64 -5.37
C ILE A 218 0.61 -5.36 -6.72
N ASN A 219 0.57 -6.69 -6.74
CA ASN A 219 0.61 -7.48 -7.99
C ASN A 219 -0.65 -7.30 -8.86
N ASN A 220 -1.77 -6.86 -8.27
CA ASN A 220 -3.03 -6.57 -8.97
C ASN A 220 -3.17 -5.09 -9.36
N PHE A 221 -2.07 -4.32 -9.46
CA PHE A 221 -2.11 -2.89 -9.80
C PHE A 221 -2.83 -2.60 -11.13
N GLY A 222 -2.76 -3.50 -12.11
CA GLY A 222 -3.48 -3.37 -13.39
C GLY A 222 -5.00 -3.34 -13.23
N GLU A 223 -5.56 -4.17 -12.35
CA GLU A 223 -7.00 -4.18 -12.05
C GLU A 223 -7.42 -2.87 -11.36
N PHE A 224 -6.58 -2.39 -10.44
CA PHE A 224 -6.81 -1.11 -9.77
C PHE A 224 -6.82 0.07 -10.75
N ARG A 225 -5.87 0.12 -11.70
CA ARG A 225 -5.86 1.14 -12.77
C ARG A 225 -7.17 1.14 -13.55
N ARG A 226 -7.65 -0.05 -13.94
CA ARG A 226 -8.92 -0.18 -14.67
C ARG A 226 -10.12 0.27 -13.84
N LEU A 227 -10.15 -0.04 -12.55
CA LEU A 227 -11.21 0.43 -11.66
C LEU A 227 -11.18 1.96 -11.51
N ALA A 228 -9.99 2.52 -11.26
CA ALA A 228 -9.79 3.95 -11.09
C ALA A 228 -10.09 4.77 -12.35
N SER A 229 -9.89 4.20 -13.55
CA SER A 229 -10.20 4.89 -14.80
C SER A 229 -11.71 5.04 -15.07
N HIS A 230 -12.55 4.23 -14.42
CA HIS A 230 -14.00 4.31 -14.57
C HIS A 230 -14.71 4.89 -13.32
N TRP A 231 -14.04 4.93 -12.17
CA TRP A 231 -14.57 5.54 -10.96
C TRP A 231 -14.05 6.97 -10.77
N ASN A 232 -14.92 7.95 -11.05
CA ASN A 232 -14.55 9.35 -10.95
C ASN A 232 -14.49 9.89 -9.51
N GLY A 233 -15.12 9.21 -8.55
CA GLY A 233 -15.21 9.64 -7.15
C GLY A 233 -13.94 9.41 -6.32
N PHE A 234 -14.04 9.60 -5.00
CA PHE A 234 -12.93 9.37 -4.08
C PHE A 234 -12.60 7.88 -3.98
N ILE A 235 -11.30 7.56 -3.87
CA ILE A 235 -10.81 6.21 -3.60
C ILE A 235 -9.86 6.27 -2.41
N SER A 236 -10.02 5.35 -1.46
CA SER A 236 -9.04 5.07 -0.42
C SER A 236 -8.55 3.64 -0.61
N VAL A 237 -7.29 3.50 -1.03
CA VAL A 237 -6.69 2.21 -1.35
C VAL A 237 -5.61 1.85 -0.32
N ALA A 238 -5.84 0.73 0.38
CA ALA A 238 -4.84 0.11 1.23
C ALA A 238 -4.05 -0.92 0.40
N VAL A 239 -2.77 -0.65 0.19
CA VAL A 239 -1.88 -1.45 -0.65
C VAL A 239 -1.02 -2.35 0.20
N HIS A 240 -1.19 -3.67 0.03
CA HIS A 240 -0.35 -4.68 0.66
C HIS A 240 0.98 -4.79 -0.08
N ALA A 241 2.07 -4.37 0.56
CA ALA A 241 3.37 -4.27 -0.08
C ALA A 241 4.56 -4.51 0.88
N THR A 242 5.74 -4.79 0.34
CA THR A 242 7.05 -4.69 1.01
C THR A 242 7.63 -3.28 0.89
N ASP A 243 8.76 -3.02 1.55
CA ASP A 243 9.54 -1.78 1.36
C ASP A 243 9.93 -1.52 -0.09
N GLN A 244 10.35 -2.56 -0.81
CA GLN A 244 10.66 -2.44 -2.24
C GLN A 244 9.41 -2.11 -3.05
N GLU A 245 8.35 -2.90 -2.85
CA GLU A 245 7.10 -2.74 -3.59
C GLU A 245 6.45 -1.37 -3.32
N ALA A 246 6.63 -0.78 -2.13
CA ALA A 246 6.19 0.58 -1.83
C ALA A 246 6.86 1.64 -2.72
N HIS A 247 8.14 1.46 -3.08
CA HIS A 247 8.81 2.34 -4.04
C HIS A 247 8.27 2.12 -5.44
N THR A 248 8.12 0.86 -5.86
CA THR A 248 7.51 0.50 -7.15
C THR A 248 6.12 1.10 -7.31
N LEU A 249 5.30 1.09 -6.26
CA LEU A 249 3.96 1.71 -6.25
C LEU A 249 4.01 3.18 -6.65
N LEU A 250 4.93 3.97 -6.06
CA LEU A 250 5.05 5.40 -6.35
C LEU A 250 5.38 5.64 -7.83
N VAL A 251 6.23 4.79 -8.42
CA VAL A 251 6.59 4.86 -9.84
C VAL A 251 5.43 4.45 -10.74
N GLN A 252 4.71 3.39 -10.37
CA GLN A 252 3.55 2.92 -11.11
C GLN A 252 2.41 3.96 -11.12
N ILE A 253 2.24 4.71 -10.03
CA ILE A 253 1.31 5.86 -9.97
C ILE A 253 1.82 7.00 -10.88
N ASP A 254 3.10 7.37 -10.77
CA ASP A 254 3.66 8.50 -11.54
C ASP A 254 3.66 8.28 -13.05
N THR A 255 3.79 7.02 -13.48
CA THR A 255 3.83 6.61 -14.89
C THR A 255 2.45 6.29 -15.47
N SER A 256 1.44 6.09 -14.61
CA SER A 256 0.07 5.82 -15.04
C SER A 256 -0.64 7.10 -15.43
N THR A 257 -1.08 7.16 -16.69
CA THR A 257 -1.87 8.28 -17.21
C THR A 257 -3.22 8.42 -16.50
N GLU A 258 -3.79 7.31 -16.02
CA GLU A 258 -5.07 7.26 -15.31
C GLU A 258 -4.97 7.77 -13.87
N LEU A 259 -3.79 7.64 -13.24
CA LEU A 259 -3.62 7.87 -11.81
C LEU A 259 -2.81 9.14 -11.48
N LYS A 260 -1.75 9.46 -12.24
CA LYS A 260 -0.78 10.52 -11.91
C LYS A 260 -1.43 11.88 -11.59
N ASN A 261 -2.50 12.22 -12.31
CA ASN A 261 -3.18 13.52 -12.21
C ASN A 261 -4.43 13.49 -11.33
N ARG A 262 -4.75 12.37 -10.69
CA ARG A 262 -5.92 12.23 -9.82
C ARG A 262 -5.59 12.77 -8.42
N ASN A 263 -6.36 13.75 -7.97
CA ASN A 263 -6.23 14.37 -6.64
C ASN A 263 -7.22 13.81 -5.60
N ASN A 264 -7.96 12.77 -5.96
CA ASN A 264 -9.02 12.16 -5.16
C ASN A 264 -8.80 10.65 -4.93
N ILE A 265 -7.56 10.17 -5.12
CA ILE A 265 -7.14 8.81 -4.79
C ILE A 265 -6.14 8.89 -3.64
N PHE A 266 -6.43 8.17 -2.57
CA PHE A 266 -5.70 8.17 -1.30
C PHE A 266 -5.00 6.83 -1.17
N TYR A 267 -3.67 6.85 -1.20
CA TYR A 267 -2.84 5.64 -1.17
C TYR A 267 -2.29 5.41 0.24
N HIS A 268 -2.46 4.20 0.76
CA HIS A 268 -1.97 3.81 2.08
C HIS A 268 -1.19 2.51 1.98
N VAL A 269 0.11 2.53 2.27
CA VAL A 269 0.92 1.31 2.22
C VAL A 269 0.77 0.56 3.54
N VAL A 270 0.29 -0.67 3.48
CA VAL A 270 0.22 -1.60 4.60
C VAL A 270 1.31 -2.64 4.39
N TYR A 271 2.34 -2.57 5.23
CA TYR A 271 3.53 -3.40 5.05
C TYR A 271 3.28 -4.83 5.51
N ARG A 272 3.68 -5.81 4.70
CA ARG A 272 3.56 -7.25 4.99
C ARG A 272 4.12 -7.59 6.38
N ASN A 273 3.31 -8.23 7.24
CA ASN A 273 3.72 -8.69 8.57
C ASN A 273 3.00 -10.01 8.94
N SER A 274 3.72 -10.98 9.51
CA SER A 274 3.24 -12.30 9.91
C SER A 274 2.30 -12.31 11.13
N SER A 275 2.18 -11.21 11.88
CA SER A 275 1.56 -11.21 13.22
C SER A 275 0.06 -10.88 13.28
N PHE A 276 -0.62 -10.53 12.17
CA PHE A 276 -2.03 -10.11 12.22
C PHE A 276 -2.82 -10.46 10.95
N PRO A 277 -4.17 -10.64 10.99
CA PRO A 277 -4.96 -10.89 9.79
C PRO A 277 -4.84 -9.75 8.77
N GLU A 278 -4.13 -10.01 7.67
CA GLU A 278 -3.83 -9.04 6.61
C GLU A 278 -5.09 -8.35 6.06
N SER A 279 -6.19 -9.10 5.94
CA SER A 279 -7.47 -8.60 5.46
C SER A 279 -8.06 -7.51 6.36
N VAL A 280 -7.91 -7.62 7.68
CA VAL A 280 -8.40 -6.63 8.65
C VAL A 280 -7.54 -5.37 8.62
N ALA A 281 -6.21 -5.52 8.51
CA ALA A 281 -5.29 -4.39 8.42
C ALA A 281 -5.56 -3.55 7.16
N LEU A 282 -5.71 -4.20 6.01
CA LEU A 282 -6.01 -3.54 4.73
C LEU A 282 -7.39 -2.87 4.77
N HIS A 283 -8.41 -3.58 5.26
CA HIS A 283 -9.75 -3.05 5.39
C HIS A 283 -9.79 -1.79 6.28
N ASN A 284 -9.28 -1.90 7.51
CA ASN A 284 -9.30 -0.81 8.48
C ASN A 284 -8.50 0.38 7.96
N THR A 285 -7.35 0.15 7.33
CA THR A 285 -6.56 1.24 6.74
C THR A 285 -7.33 1.99 5.66
N ALA A 286 -7.95 1.27 4.71
CA ALA A 286 -8.74 1.90 3.64
C ALA A 286 -9.92 2.69 4.21
N VAL A 287 -10.63 2.15 5.20
CA VAL A 287 -11.78 2.81 5.83
C VAL A 287 -11.37 4.05 6.60
N VAL A 288 -10.42 3.92 7.52
CA VAL A 288 -10.08 4.98 8.49
C VAL A 288 -9.48 6.20 7.79
N TYR A 289 -8.73 6.00 6.71
CA TYR A 289 -8.16 7.10 5.93
C TYR A 289 -9.06 7.58 4.79
N SER A 290 -10.29 7.07 4.66
CA SER A 290 -11.24 7.59 3.70
C SER A 290 -11.55 9.08 3.95
N PRO A 291 -11.52 9.94 2.92
CA PRO A 291 -11.76 11.38 3.07
C PRO A 291 -13.23 11.75 3.31
N THR A 292 -14.18 10.86 3.04
CA THR A 292 -15.62 11.16 3.11
C THR A 292 -16.32 10.43 4.25
N ARG A 293 -17.29 11.12 4.87
CA ARG A 293 -18.71 10.81 4.66
C ARG A 293 -19.07 9.33 4.53
N ARG A 294 -19.12 8.87 3.30
CA ARG A 294 -19.72 7.58 2.99
C ARG A 294 -18.62 6.71 2.47
N VAL A 295 -18.50 5.51 3.00
CA VAL A 295 -17.51 4.55 2.52
C VAL A 295 -18.24 3.39 1.87
N LEU A 296 -17.79 3.04 0.68
CA LEU A 296 -18.26 1.90 -0.07
C LEU A 296 -17.13 0.88 -0.12
N LEU A 297 -17.37 -0.26 0.51
CA LEU A 297 -16.33 -1.28 0.67
C LEU A 297 -16.34 -2.22 -0.53
N ILE A 298 -15.18 -2.37 -1.16
CA ILE A 298 -14.93 -3.34 -2.21
C ILE A 298 -13.92 -4.38 -1.70
N PRO A 299 -14.36 -5.64 -1.47
CA PRO A 299 -13.50 -6.68 -0.93
C PRO A 299 -12.55 -7.30 -1.96
N HIS A 300 -12.79 -7.11 -3.27
CA HIS A 300 -11.94 -7.60 -4.36
C HIS A 300 -12.02 -6.66 -5.56
N LEU A 301 -10.93 -6.51 -6.32
CA LEU A 301 -10.86 -5.58 -7.46
C LEU A 301 -11.60 -6.05 -8.73
N ASN A 302 -12.01 -7.31 -8.77
CA ASN A 302 -12.79 -7.91 -9.87
C ASN A 302 -14.29 -7.57 -9.80
N VAL A 303 -14.63 -6.30 -9.66
CA VAL A 303 -16.01 -5.81 -9.68
C VAL A 303 -16.33 -5.24 -11.06
N ASN A 304 -17.47 -5.63 -11.62
CA ASN A 304 -17.98 -5.01 -12.84
C ASN A 304 -18.42 -3.56 -12.54
N ILE A 305 -17.79 -2.60 -13.20
CA ILE A 305 -18.03 -1.18 -12.92
C ILE A 305 -19.46 -0.75 -13.27
N THR A 306 -20.08 -1.36 -14.28
CA THR A 306 -21.47 -1.06 -14.66
C THR A 306 -22.40 -1.46 -13.52
N GLU A 307 -22.16 -2.64 -12.93
CA GLU A 307 -22.93 -3.16 -11.81
C GLU A 307 -22.69 -2.32 -10.55
N LEU A 308 -21.43 -1.96 -10.28
CA LEU A 308 -21.03 -1.05 -9.20
C LEU A 308 -21.76 0.29 -9.29
N ASN A 309 -21.77 0.91 -10.46
CA ASN A 309 -22.45 2.19 -10.68
C ASN A 309 -23.97 2.09 -10.50
N ALA A 310 -24.58 0.98 -10.91
CA ALA A 310 -26.01 0.73 -10.69
C ALA A 310 -26.34 0.63 -9.19
N VAL A 311 -25.53 -0.13 -8.43
CA VAL A 311 -25.65 -0.25 -6.97
C VAL A 311 -25.50 1.10 -6.27
N ILE A 312 -24.53 1.91 -6.70
CA ILE A 312 -24.28 3.23 -6.11
C ILE A 312 -25.43 4.20 -6.38
N LYS A 313 -25.93 4.27 -7.62
CA LYS A 313 -27.09 5.11 -7.95
C LYS A 313 -28.33 4.70 -7.14
N ALA A 314 -28.57 3.40 -7.01
CA ALA A 314 -29.71 2.87 -6.24
C ALA A 314 -29.59 3.17 -4.74
N THR A 315 -28.38 3.11 -4.17
CA THR A 315 -28.15 3.37 -2.74
C THR A 315 -28.12 4.87 -2.43
N MET A 316 -27.54 5.70 -3.30
CA MET A 316 -27.43 7.15 -3.13
C MET A 316 -28.74 7.92 -3.39
N ALA A 317 -29.67 7.37 -4.18
CA ALA A 317 -30.97 8.00 -4.45
C ALA A 317 -31.92 7.98 -3.24
N ARG A 318 -31.65 7.16 -2.21
CA ARG A 318 -32.48 7.07 -1.01
C ARG A 318 -32.12 8.22 -0.06
N LYS A 319 -33.10 9.09 0.22
CA LYS A 319 -32.99 10.36 0.96
C LYS A 319 -32.54 10.27 2.43
N GLN A 320 -32.11 9.12 2.94
CA GLN A 320 -31.66 9.01 4.34
C GLN A 320 -30.12 9.05 4.45
N PRO A 321 -29.55 9.84 5.38
CA PRO A 321 -28.09 10.04 5.51
C PRO A 321 -27.34 8.84 6.11
N THR A 322 -28.03 7.74 6.38
CA THR A 322 -27.53 6.63 7.19
C THR A 322 -27.48 5.38 6.33
N ASP A 323 -26.27 5.00 5.94
CA ASP A 323 -25.69 3.68 6.21
C ASP A 323 -24.53 3.44 5.26
N THR A 324 -23.36 3.12 5.81
CA THR A 324 -22.22 2.57 5.06
C THR A 324 -22.70 1.37 4.25
N VAL A 325 -22.50 1.41 2.93
CA VAL A 325 -22.86 0.29 2.05
C VAL A 325 -21.65 -0.62 1.93
N VAL A 326 -21.79 -1.86 2.40
CA VAL A 326 -20.77 -2.89 2.21
C VAL A 326 -21.17 -3.71 1.00
N MET A 327 -20.34 -3.72 -0.04
CA MET A 327 -20.56 -4.62 -1.16
C MET A 327 -19.85 -5.94 -0.91
N VAL A 328 -20.58 -7.04 -1.00
CA VAL A 328 -20.01 -8.38 -0.89
C VAL A 328 -20.29 -9.12 -2.20
N GLY A 329 -19.26 -9.74 -2.78
CA GLY A 329 -19.43 -10.62 -3.93
C GLY A 329 -19.83 -12.02 -3.49
N GLY A 330 -20.84 -12.60 -4.14
CA GLY A 330 -21.02 -14.05 -4.23
C GLY A 330 -21.34 -14.80 -2.93
N GLY A 331 -22.20 -14.28 -2.04
CA GLY A 331 -22.68 -15.04 -0.87
C GLY A 331 -24.17 -14.85 -0.57
N ASN A 332 -24.77 -15.79 0.17
CA ASN A 332 -26.14 -15.74 0.68
C ASN A 332 -26.27 -14.72 1.83
N PHE A 333 -26.02 -13.45 1.53
CA PHE A 333 -26.26 -12.34 2.47
C PHE A 333 -27.66 -11.77 2.24
N ASN A 334 -28.30 -11.26 3.30
CA ASN A 334 -29.59 -10.58 3.18
C ASN A 334 -29.36 -9.15 2.65
N CYS A 335 -29.25 -9.04 1.33
CA CYS A 335 -28.86 -7.83 0.65
C CYS A 335 -29.98 -6.77 0.66
N SER A 336 -29.63 -5.53 0.96
CA SER A 336 -30.55 -4.40 0.82
C SER A 336 -30.83 -4.03 -0.64
N TYR A 337 -29.88 -4.37 -1.53
CA TYR A 337 -29.97 -4.24 -2.98
C TYR A 337 -28.99 -5.23 -3.63
N THR A 338 -29.40 -5.87 -4.72
CA THR A 338 -28.55 -6.78 -5.51
C THR A 338 -28.58 -6.38 -6.97
N TYR A 339 -27.40 -6.37 -7.59
CA TYR A 339 -27.30 -6.18 -9.04
C TYR A 339 -25.99 -6.82 -9.54
N GLY A 340 -26.11 -7.78 -10.45
CA GLY A 340 -24.97 -8.47 -11.08
C GLY A 340 -23.94 -9.02 -10.09
N GLY A 341 -24.24 -10.08 -9.33
CA GLY A 341 -23.29 -10.69 -8.39
C GLY A 341 -22.85 -9.80 -7.19
N ILE A 342 -23.16 -8.50 -7.21
CA ILE A 342 -22.88 -7.53 -6.15
C ILE A 342 -24.07 -7.47 -5.20
N CYS A 343 -23.78 -7.70 -3.92
CA CYS A 343 -24.73 -7.53 -2.82
C CYS A 343 -24.37 -6.29 -2.01
N ALA A 344 -25.24 -5.28 -2.01
CA ALA A 344 -25.12 -4.13 -1.12
C ALA A 344 -25.80 -4.40 0.22
N LEU A 345 -25.02 -4.35 1.30
CA LEU A 345 -25.50 -4.44 2.67
C LEU A 345 -25.51 -3.06 3.29
N ARG A 346 -26.61 -2.70 3.95
CA ARG A 346 -26.66 -1.58 4.89
C ARG A 346 -26.14 -2.02 6.24
N GLU A 347 -25.65 -1.09 7.04
CA GLU A 347 -25.16 -1.35 8.40
C GLU A 347 -26.20 -2.15 9.22
N ASP A 348 -27.46 -1.71 9.21
CA ASP A 348 -28.60 -2.36 9.87
C ASP A 348 -28.83 -3.84 9.45
N SER A 349 -28.41 -4.19 8.24
CA SER A 349 -28.61 -5.47 7.56
C SER A 349 -27.44 -6.44 7.81
N ILE A 350 -26.21 -5.92 7.97
CA ILE A 350 -25.04 -6.70 8.43
C ILE A 350 -25.36 -7.36 9.78
N PHE A 351 -26.13 -6.66 10.61
CA PHE A 351 -26.56 -7.11 11.92
C PHE A 351 -27.67 -8.19 11.90
N GLY A 352 -28.01 -8.78 10.75
CA GLY A 352 -28.93 -9.91 10.62
C GLY A 352 -28.32 -11.20 10.03
N LEU A 353 -27.02 -11.22 9.70
CA LEU A 353 -26.37 -12.29 8.89
C LEU A 353 -26.18 -13.64 9.63
N THR A 354 -25.84 -14.76 8.99
CA THR A 354 -25.55 -16.01 9.75
C THR A 354 -24.19 -15.95 10.47
N VAL A 355 -23.97 -16.82 11.48
CA VAL A 355 -22.73 -16.84 12.30
C VAL A 355 -21.45 -16.98 11.46
N GLY A 356 -21.50 -17.70 10.33
CA GLY A 356 -20.38 -17.86 9.40
C GLY A 356 -19.99 -16.56 8.67
N GLY A 357 -20.98 -15.79 8.19
CA GLY A 357 -20.74 -14.50 7.53
C GLY A 357 -20.17 -13.42 8.45
N ARG A 358 -20.37 -13.56 9.77
CA ARG A 358 -19.94 -12.58 10.78
C ARG A 358 -18.50 -12.73 11.25
N ARG A 359 -17.86 -13.91 11.11
CA ARG A 359 -16.44 -14.10 11.47
C ARG A 359 -15.49 -13.25 10.61
N GLY A 360 -15.88 -12.88 9.39
CA GLY A 360 -15.08 -12.01 8.52
C GLY A 360 -15.07 -10.52 8.92
N PHE A 361 -15.93 -10.11 9.87
CA PHE A 361 -16.04 -8.72 10.34
C PHE A 361 -15.49 -8.50 11.74
N THR A 362 -15.03 -9.54 12.43
CA THR A 362 -14.42 -9.39 13.75
C THR A 362 -13.17 -8.54 13.64
N SER A 363 -13.12 -7.43 14.38
CA SER A 363 -12.05 -6.41 14.34
C SER A 363 -12.03 -5.47 13.13
N CYS A 364 -13.03 -5.52 12.25
CA CYS A 364 -13.21 -4.48 11.22
C CYS A 364 -13.74 -3.18 11.84
N VAL A 365 -13.13 -2.05 11.49
CA VAL A 365 -13.67 -0.72 11.80
C VAL A 365 -14.85 -0.48 10.87
N ILE A 366 -16.06 -0.59 11.43
CA ILE A 366 -17.28 -0.16 10.76
C ILE A 366 -17.60 1.21 11.34
N PRO A 367 -17.51 2.31 10.57
CA PRO A 367 -17.80 3.65 11.07
C PRO A 367 -19.27 3.73 11.46
N ARG A 368 -19.56 3.81 12.77
CA ARG A 368 -20.95 3.84 13.29
C ARG A 368 -21.61 5.22 13.25
N SER A 369 -20.89 6.24 12.81
CA SER A 369 -21.33 7.63 12.91
C SER A 369 -20.79 8.48 11.78
N PHE A 370 -21.49 8.36 10.65
CA PHE A 370 -21.84 9.51 9.83
C PHE A 370 -23.24 10.05 10.17
N SER A 371 -23.77 9.61 11.31
CA SER A 371 -25.01 10.00 11.95
C SER A 371 -24.73 10.36 13.41
N LYS A 372 -24.82 11.65 13.75
CA LYS A 372 -25.09 12.06 15.13
C LYS A 372 -26.50 11.61 15.47
N LEU A 373 -26.63 10.82 16.54
CA LEU A 373 -27.86 10.72 17.32
C LEU A 373 -27.56 11.41 18.65
N ASN A 374 -27.90 12.70 18.73
CA ASN A 374 -28.13 13.35 20.01
C ASN A 374 -29.48 12.82 20.51
N ILE A 375 -29.47 12.17 21.67
CA ILE A 375 -30.68 12.00 22.48
C ILE A 375 -30.59 13.08 23.56
N TYR A 376 -31.40 14.14 23.43
CA TYR A 376 -31.82 14.95 24.57
C TYR A 376 -33.28 14.55 24.87
N ALA A 377 -33.54 14.33 26.16
CA ALA A 377 -34.74 13.83 26.83
C ALA A 377 -35.03 12.33 26.65
#